data_AF-A0A7V7WZL0-F1
#
_entry.id   AF-A0A7V7WZL0-F1
#
_cell.length_a   1.000
_cell.length_b   1.000
_cell.length_c   1.000
_cell.angle_alpha   90.00
_cell.angle_beta   90.00
_cell.angle_gamma   90.00
#
_symmetry.space_group_name_H-M   'P 1'
#
loop_
_entity.id
_entity.type
_entity.pdbx_description
1 polymer ?
#
loop_
_entity_poly.entity_id
_entity_poly.type
_entity_poly.pdbx_seq_one_letter_code
_entity_poly.pdbx_strand_id
1 'polypeptide(L)'
;AADPATPPRHGERIARALGPKARHTVVPNAGHGVMTLPCLRDAVVRFIEANDDDTALRVDARCAQALPRPRVFVPLGQAATGPAR
;
A
#
# COMPACT_ATOMS: atom_id res chain seq x y z
N ALA A 1 1.20 -3.98 8.32
CA ALA A 1 1.29 -4.57 6.98
C ALA A 1 1.38 -6.08 7.14
N ALA A 2 0.72 -6.83 6.27
CA ALA A 2 0.71 -8.29 6.31
C ALA A 2 1.76 -8.91 5.37
N ASP A 3 2.71 -8.11 4.86
CA ASP A 3 3.78 -8.54 3.98
C ASP A 3 4.82 -9.41 4.72
N PRO A 4 4.95 -10.71 4.38
CA PRO A 4 5.96 -11.58 4.98
C PRO A 4 7.36 -11.45 4.34
N ALA A 5 7.44 -10.97 3.09
CA ALA A 5 8.68 -10.91 2.30
C ALA A 5 9.42 -9.58 2.53
N THR A 6 8.71 -8.45 2.50
CA THR A 6 9.26 -7.11 2.78
C THR A 6 8.47 -6.36 3.86
N PRO A 7 8.53 -6.82 5.11
CA PRO A 7 7.80 -6.18 6.22
C PRO A 7 8.25 -4.73 6.47
N PRO A 8 7.39 -3.88 7.10
CA PRO A 8 7.59 -2.42 7.22
C PRO A 8 8.93 -1.99 7.79
N ARG A 9 9.49 -2.77 8.72
CA ARG A 9 10.83 -2.54 9.31
C ARG A 9 11.94 -2.35 8.26
N HIS A 10 11.81 -2.96 7.08
CA HIS A 10 12.77 -2.77 5.99
C HIS A 10 12.63 -1.39 5.35
N GLY A 11 11.41 -0.94 5.09
CA GLY A 11 11.13 0.41 4.61
C GLY A 11 11.53 1.49 5.62
N GLU A 12 11.28 1.26 6.91
CA GLU A 12 11.74 2.15 7.99
C GLU A 12 13.27 2.32 8.01
N ARG A 13 14.02 1.21 7.84
CA ARG A 13 15.49 1.25 7.76
C ARG A 13 15.97 2.04 6.54
N ILE A 14 15.33 1.85 5.39
CA ILE A 14 15.65 2.58 4.16
C ILE A 14 15.33 4.08 4.31
N ALA A 15 14.16 4.41 4.85
CA ALA A 15 13.77 5.80 5.08
C ALA A 15 14.75 6.53 6.00
N ARG A 16 15.22 5.88 7.07
CA ARG A 16 16.27 6.44 7.94
C ARG A 16 17.58 6.68 7.18
N ALA A 17 17.97 5.77 6.29
CA ALA A 17 19.20 5.91 5.51
C ALA A 17 19.11 6.99 4.42
N LEU A 18 17.94 7.14 3.78
CA LEU A 18 17.68 8.15 2.74
C LEU A 18 17.48 9.56 3.30
N GLY A 19 17.12 9.69 4.59
CA GLY A 19 17.05 10.96 5.28
C GLY A 19 15.67 11.65 5.19
N PRO A 20 15.60 12.96 5.47
CA PRO A 20 14.37 13.64 5.85
C PRO A 20 13.31 13.75 4.73
N LYS A 21 13.72 13.66 3.46
CA LYS A 21 12.81 13.70 2.31
C LYS A 21 12.20 12.33 1.99
N ALA A 22 12.66 11.24 2.62
CA ALA A 22 12.11 9.92 2.37
C ALA A 22 10.66 9.82 2.87
N ARG A 23 9.76 9.30 2.03
CA ARG A 23 8.36 9.02 2.40
C ARG A 23 8.16 7.53 2.55
N HIS A 24 7.81 7.09 3.75
CA HIS A 24 7.50 5.70 4.05
C HIS A 24 5.99 5.52 4.25
N THR A 25 5.33 4.96 3.23
CA THR A 25 3.89 4.69 3.25
C THR A 25 3.66 3.19 3.45
N VAL A 26 2.81 2.85 4.42
CA VAL A 26 2.49 1.47 4.77
C VAL A 26 1.01 1.20 4.47
N VAL A 27 0.70 0.06 3.84
CA VAL A 27 -0.67 -0.46 3.72
C VAL A 27 -0.85 -1.56 4.78
N PRO A 28 -1.58 -1.33 5.88
CA PRO A 28 -1.60 -2.26 7.01
C PRO A 28 -2.11 -3.66 6.68
N ASN A 29 -3.07 -3.73 5.74
CA ASN A 29 -3.85 -4.93 5.45
C ASN A 29 -3.42 -5.66 4.18
N ALA A 30 -2.42 -5.17 3.45
CA ALA A 30 -1.92 -5.78 2.22
C ALA A 30 -0.68 -6.66 2.48
N GLY A 31 -0.50 -7.66 1.61
CA GLY A 31 0.71 -8.49 1.53
C GLY A 31 1.80 -7.83 0.67
N HIS A 32 2.68 -8.66 0.12
CA HIS A 32 3.78 -8.19 -0.72
C HIS A 32 3.29 -7.61 -2.05
N GLY A 33 3.90 -6.50 -2.47
CA GLY A 33 3.56 -5.81 -3.73
C GLY A 33 2.27 -5.00 -3.64
N VAL A 34 2.38 -3.68 -3.44
CA VAL A 34 1.23 -2.78 -3.25
C VAL A 34 1.06 -1.75 -4.37
N MET A 35 1.99 -1.68 -5.33
CA MET A 35 1.96 -0.67 -6.40
C MET A 35 0.85 -0.90 -7.44
N THR A 36 0.22 -2.08 -7.46
CA THR A 36 -0.94 -2.35 -8.31
C THR A 36 -2.26 -1.88 -7.69
N LEU A 37 -2.27 -1.52 -6.40
CA LEU A 37 -3.46 -0.99 -5.73
C LEU A 37 -3.75 0.40 -6.27
N PRO A 38 -4.99 0.71 -6.72
CA PRO A 38 -5.28 1.94 -7.46
C PRO A 38 -4.76 3.21 -6.79
N CYS A 39 -5.01 3.37 -5.49
CA CYS A 39 -4.55 4.58 -4.81
C CYS A 39 -3.02 4.69 -4.68
N LEU A 40 -2.32 3.57 -4.47
CA LEU A 40 -0.87 3.57 -4.35
C LEU A 40 -0.21 3.79 -5.72
N ARG A 41 -0.77 3.20 -6.77
CA ARG A 41 -0.36 3.45 -8.15
C ARG A 41 -0.42 4.95 -8.46
N ASP A 42 -1.56 5.56 -8.18
CA ASP A 42 -1.78 6.98 -8.45
C ASP A 42 -0.85 7.89 -7.63
N ALA A 43 -0.61 7.57 -6.36
CA ALA A 43 0.32 8.32 -5.52
C ALA A 43 1.77 8.20 -6.04
N VAL A 44 2.21 7.00 -6.46
CA VAL A 44 3.56 6.80 -7.01
C VAL A 44 3.75 7.58 -8.31
N VAL A 45 2.78 7.54 -9.22
CA VAL A 45 2.85 8.30 -10.48
C VAL A 45 2.96 9.81 -10.19
N ARG A 46 2.10 10.37 -9.34
CA ARG A 46 2.16 11.78 -8.96
C ARG A 46 3.47 12.18 -8.27
N PHE A 47 4.06 11.28 -7.48
CA PHE A 47 5.35 11.52 -6.83
C PHE A 47 6.48 11.59 -7.87
N ILE A 48 6.49 10.69 -8.85
CA ILE A 48 7.51 10.64 -9.91
C ILE A 48 7.37 11.82 -10.88
N GLU A 49 6.15 12.21 -11.20
CA GLU A 49 5.84 13.30 -12.14
C GLU A 49 5.91 14.70 -11.51
N ALA A 50 6.14 14.81 -10.20
CA ALA A 50 6.29 16.10 -9.55
C ALA A 50 7.51 16.87 -10.09
N ASN A 51 7.33 18.16 -10.40
CA ASN A 51 8.39 19.00 -10.98
C ASN A 51 9.52 19.33 -9.98
N ASP A 52 9.24 19.23 -8.69
CA ASP A 52 10.14 19.59 -7.60
C ASP A 52 9.85 18.77 -6.34
N ASP A 53 10.84 18.74 -5.45
CA ASP A 53 10.76 17.96 -4.20
C ASP A 53 9.60 18.39 -3.31
N ASP A 54 9.31 19.69 -3.21
CA ASP A 54 8.25 20.18 -2.32
C ASP A 54 6.88 19.69 -2.78
N THR A 55 6.66 19.66 -4.09
CA THR A 55 5.47 19.10 -4.71
C THR A 55 5.40 17.59 -4.51
N ALA A 56 6.51 16.87 -4.68
CA ALA A 56 6.58 15.43 -4.44
C ALA A 56 6.25 15.06 -2.99
N LEU A 57 6.78 15.83 -2.02
CA LEU A 57 6.57 15.60 -0.58
C LEU A 57 5.12 15.84 -0.13
N ARG A 58 4.34 16.60 -0.91
CA ARG A 58 2.92 16.89 -0.67
C ARG A 58 1.95 15.87 -1.28
N VAL A 59 2.44 14.89 -2.06
CA VAL A 59 1.58 13.86 -2.66
C VAL A 59 0.84 13.07 -1.57
N ASP A 60 -0.49 13.05 -1.66
CA ASP A 60 -1.34 12.37 -0.70
C ASP A 60 -1.37 10.85 -0.96
N ALA A 61 -0.99 10.08 0.05
CA ALA A 61 -1.07 8.62 0.06
C ALA A 61 -1.83 8.07 1.27
N ARG A 62 -2.62 8.91 1.97
CA ARG A 62 -3.34 8.53 3.21
C ARG A 62 -4.37 7.43 3.00
N CYS A 63 -4.87 7.26 1.78
CA CYS A 63 -5.72 6.14 1.38
C CYS A 63 -5.12 4.76 1.74
N ALA A 64 -3.79 4.65 1.83
CA ALA A 64 -3.10 3.41 2.20
C ALA A 64 -3.57 2.85 3.54
N GLN A 65 -3.98 3.73 4.47
CA GLN A 65 -4.48 3.34 5.79
C GLN A 65 -5.91 2.81 5.75
N ALA A 66 -6.71 3.24 4.77
CA ALA A 66 -8.12 2.88 4.65
C ALA A 66 -8.34 1.59 3.84
N LEU A 67 -7.30 1.07 3.18
CA LEU A 67 -7.44 -0.13 2.34
C LEU A 67 -7.78 -1.36 3.20
N PRO A 68 -8.93 -2.01 2.98
CA PRO A 68 -9.32 -3.19 3.74
C PRO A 68 -8.46 -4.40 3.33
N ARG A 69 -8.43 -5.40 4.19
CA ARG A 69 -7.85 -6.70 3.84
C ARG A 69 -8.68 -7.32 2.71
N PRO A 70 -8.04 -7.85 1.64
CA PRO A 70 -8.76 -8.61 0.62
C PRO A 70 -9.54 -9.76 1.26
N ARG A 71 -10.77 -9.96 0.80
CA ARG A 71 -11.58 -11.11 1.22
C ARG A 71 -10.96 -12.40 0.69
N VAL A 72 -11.34 -13.51 1.31
CA VAL A 72 -11.05 -14.84 0.74
C VAL A 72 -11.70 -14.92 -0.63
N PHE A 73 -10.90 -15.30 -1.63
CA PHE A 73 -11.44 -15.57 -2.97
C PHE A 73 -12.31 -16.82 -2.92
N VAL A 74 -13.55 -16.72 -3.40
CA VAL A 74 -14.46 -17.84 -3.58
C VAL A 74 -14.75 -17.96 -5.08
N PRO A 75 -14.40 -19.08 -5.72
CA PRO A 75 -14.73 -19.32 -7.12
C PRO A 75 -16.25 -19.23 -7.37
N LEU A 76 -16.61 -18.72 -8.55
CA LEU A 76 -18.00 -18.72 -9.01
C LEU A 76 -18.51 -20.18 -9.06
N GLY A 77 -19.64 -20.45 -8.40
CA GLY A 77 -20.24 -21.79 -8.29
C GLY A 77 -19.97 -22.55 -6.99
N GLN A 78 -19.05 -22.09 -6.13
CA GLN A 78 -18.83 -22.65 -4.79
C GLN A 78 -19.58 -21.88 -3.68
N ALA A 79 -20.14 -20.72 -4.00
CA ALA A 79 -20.87 -19.87 -3.07
C ALA A 79 -22.33 -20.32 -2.89
N ALA A 80 -22.56 -21.48 -2.24
CA ALA A 80 -23.77 -21.75 -1.44
C ALA A 80 -23.79 -23.20 -0.90
N THR A 81 -23.10 -23.47 0.20
CA THR A 81 -23.45 -24.61 1.09
C THR A 81 -23.28 -24.32 2.59
N GLY A 82 -23.00 -23.07 2.99
CA GLY A 82 -22.90 -22.68 4.41
C GLY A 82 -24.13 -21.91 4.89
N PRO A 83 -24.64 -22.16 6.12
CA PRO A 83 -25.78 -21.40 6.64
C PRO A 83 -25.39 -19.95 6.88
N ALA A 84 -26.31 -19.03 6.56
CA ALA A 84 -26.16 -17.61 6.84
C ALA A 84 -26.00 -17.37 8.36
N ARG A 85 -25.04 -16.54 8.74
CA ARG A 85 -24.89 -15.96 10.08
C ARG A 85 -25.11 -14.47 10.00
#